data_AF-A0A850G831-F1
#
_entry.id   AF-A0A850G831-F1
#
_cell.length_a   1.000
_cell.length_b   1.000
_cell.length_c   1.000
_cell.angle_alpha   90.00
_cell.angle_beta   90.00
_cell.angle_gamma   90.00
#
_symmetry.space_group_name_H-M   'P 1'
#
loop_
_entity.id
_entity.type
_entity.pdbx_description
1 polymer ?
#
loop_
_entity_poly.entity_id
_entity_poly.type
_entity_poly.pdbx_seq_one_letter_code
_entity_poly.pdbx_strand_id
1 'polypeptide(L)'
;MPLSSFTLNMNMVFERFLGRYFRETAPADVRISAQDVRSDVFSYLENAGGWNQPTIRPDFVFRRRRKVVAVADAKYKNRHEHPPSSAELYQLTAYGLSYNMADPREVLLLHPLASGEADRATSLLFAPSAAKQQVRIRLVGVPVDGLLDGSVARWWPLDPPAWHSPAGYVSPAAQPPSTSVGHQQLGGQ
;
A
#
# COMPACT_ATOMS: atom_id res chain seq x y z
N MET A 1 17.45 -43.41 9.98
CA MET A 1 16.80 -43.03 8.71
C MET A 1 17.18 -41.61 8.39
N PRO A 2 17.55 -41.25 7.15
CA PRO A 2 17.75 -39.85 6.79
C PRO A 2 16.39 -39.15 6.79
N LEU A 3 16.31 -37.98 7.43
CA LEU A 3 15.15 -37.10 7.37
C LEU A 3 15.11 -36.45 5.99
N SER A 4 14.05 -36.68 5.22
CA SER A 4 13.76 -35.89 4.01
C SER A 4 13.27 -34.51 4.44
N SER A 5 13.99 -33.46 4.07
CA SER A 5 13.57 -32.08 4.24
C SER A 5 13.13 -31.47 2.91
N PHE A 6 12.29 -30.44 2.98
CA PHE A 6 11.96 -29.57 1.85
C PHE A 6 11.94 -28.11 2.31
N THR A 7 12.13 -27.20 1.36
CA THR A 7 12.06 -25.75 1.59
C THR A 7 10.85 -25.15 0.88
N LEU A 8 10.30 -24.08 1.45
CA LEU A 8 9.18 -23.34 0.88
C LEU A 8 9.61 -21.92 0.52
N ASN A 9 9.14 -21.43 -0.63
CA ASN A 9 9.22 -20.01 -0.95
C ASN A 9 8.14 -19.26 -0.15
N MET A 10 8.55 -18.60 0.92
CA MET A 10 7.63 -17.93 1.85
C MET A 10 6.88 -16.75 1.24
N ASN A 11 7.45 -16.05 0.24
CA ASN A 11 6.69 -15.02 -0.48
C ASN A 11 5.51 -15.63 -1.22
N MET A 12 5.72 -16.73 -1.96
CA MET A 12 4.65 -17.40 -2.69
C MET A 12 3.60 -18.01 -1.76
N VAL A 13 4.02 -18.57 -0.61
CA VAL A 13 3.10 -19.09 0.41
C VAL A 13 2.22 -17.96 0.95
N PHE A 14 2.82 -16.81 1.28
CA PHE A 14 2.11 -15.66 1.82
C PHE A 14 1.14 -15.04 0.81
N GLU A 15 1.55 -14.87 -0.44
CA GLU A 15 0.69 -14.42 -1.54
C GLU A 15 -0.52 -15.36 -1.71
N ARG A 16 -0.29 -16.68 -1.77
CA ARG A 16 -1.38 -17.67 -1.92
C ARG A 16 -2.31 -17.70 -0.71
N PHE A 17 -1.76 -17.57 0.50
CA PHE A 17 -2.54 -17.46 1.72
C PHE A 17 -3.49 -16.26 1.65
N LEU A 18 -2.96 -15.07 1.34
CA LEU A 18 -3.77 -13.85 1.20
C LEU A 18 -4.80 -13.97 0.07
N GLY A 19 -4.41 -14.54 -1.08
CA GLY A 19 -5.33 -14.75 -2.19
C GLY A 19 -6.51 -15.66 -1.84
N ARG A 20 -6.29 -16.69 -1.01
CA ARG A 20 -7.37 -17.53 -0.48
C ARG A 20 -8.19 -16.76 0.55
N TYR A 21 -7.55 -16.14 1.54
CA TYR A 21 -8.21 -15.36 2.58
C TYR A 21 -9.17 -14.33 2.00
N PHE A 22 -8.69 -13.53 1.05
CA PHE A 22 -9.49 -12.51 0.37
C PHE A 22 -10.67 -13.06 -0.41
N ARG A 23 -10.56 -14.25 -1.01
CA ARG A 23 -11.69 -14.89 -1.69
C ARG A 23 -12.81 -15.26 -0.72
N GLU A 24 -12.45 -15.65 0.49
CA GLU A 24 -13.38 -16.14 1.50
C GLU A 24 -13.97 -15.00 2.35
N THR A 25 -13.26 -13.87 2.50
CA THR A 25 -13.64 -12.81 3.46
C THR A 25 -13.96 -11.45 2.83
N ALA A 26 -13.77 -11.29 1.52
CA ALA A 26 -14.03 -10.01 0.87
C ALA A 26 -15.47 -9.51 1.09
N PRO A 27 -15.67 -8.21 1.37
CA PRO A 27 -17.00 -7.61 1.39
C PRO A 27 -17.75 -7.87 0.07
N ALA A 28 -19.07 -8.04 0.13
CA ALA A 28 -19.90 -8.41 -1.02
C ALA A 28 -19.80 -7.45 -2.22
N ASP A 29 -19.45 -6.18 -1.98
CA ASP A 29 -19.31 -5.15 -3.01
C ASP A 29 -17.88 -5.02 -3.58
N VAL A 30 -16.93 -5.81 -3.06
CA VAL A 30 -15.52 -5.83 -3.48
C VAL A 30 -15.19 -7.12 -4.22
N ARG A 31 -14.52 -6.98 -5.35
CA ARG A 31 -13.90 -8.09 -6.09
C ARG A 31 -12.38 -7.94 -6.08
N ILE A 32 -11.67 -9.04 -5.91
CA ILE A 32 -10.20 -9.07 -5.89
C ILE A 32 -9.70 -9.96 -7.02
N SER A 33 -8.78 -9.42 -7.82
CA SER A 33 -8.07 -10.17 -8.86
C SER A 33 -6.63 -10.43 -8.43
N ALA A 34 -6.18 -11.69 -8.43
CA ALA A 34 -4.82 -12.07 -8.01
C ALA A 34 -3.83 -12.35 -9.18
N GLN A 35 -4.26 -12.10 -10.41
CA GLN A 35 -3.51 -12.42 -11.64
C GLN A 35 -3.73 -11.36 -12.72
N ASP A 36 -3.81 -10.09 -12.30
CA ASP A 36 -4.09 -8.98 -13.18
C ASP A 36 -2.82 -8.52 -13.90
N VAL A 37 -2.51 -9.21 -15.01
CA VAL A 37 -1.34 -8.90 -15.85
C VAL A 37 -1.72 -7.81 -16.83
N ARG A 38 -0.92 -6.75 -16.88
CA ARG A 38 -1.08 -5.65 -17.84
C ARG A 38 0.15 -5.47 -18.70
N SER A 39 -0.05 -5.59 -20.01
CA SER A 39 0.96 -5.38 -21.06
C SER A 39 0.87 -4.01 -21.72
N ASP A 40 -0.13 -3.20 -21.36
CA ASP A 40 -0.43 -1.88 -21.96
C ASP A 40 0.24 -0.70 -21.22
N VAL A 41 1.15 -0.97 -20.29
CA VAL A 41 1.78 0.04 -19.43
C VAL A 41 3.11 0.53 -19.98
N PHE A 42 3.91 -0.39 -20.50
CA PHE A 42 5.16 -0.07 -21.17
C PHE A 42 4.98 -0.37 -22.66
N SER A 43 5.78 0.26 -23.50
CA SER A 43 5.84 0.01 -24.95
C SER A 43 7.24 0.31 -25.42
N TYR A 44 7.82 -0.59 -26.21
CA TYR A 44 9.08 -0.29 -26.88
C TYR A 44 8.82 0.70 -28.02
N LEU A 45 9.62 1.77 -28.08
CA LEU A 45 9.66 2.64 -29.26
C LEU A 45 10.52 2.01 -30.36
N GLU A 46 11.58 1.32 -29.95
CA GLU A 46 12.47 0.54 -30.80
C GLU A 46 12.70 -0.84 -30.16
N ASN A 47 12.66 -1.90 -30.95
CA ASN A 47 12.80 -3.27 -30.47
C ASN A 47 13.47 -4.18 -31.52
N ALA A 48 14.64 -3.78 -32.01
CA ALA A 48 15.39 -4.55 -33.01
C ALA A 48 15.72 -5.99 -32.56
N GLY A 49 15.81 -6.22 -31.25
CA GLY A 49 16.03 -7.54 -30.67
C GLY A 49 14.78 -8.43 -30.62
N GLY A 50 13.59 -7.91 -30.91
CA GLY A 50 12.33 -8.68 -30.88
C GLY A 50 11.95 -9.17 -29.48
N TRP A 51 12.24 -8.39 -28.43
CA TRP A 51 11.98 -8.78 -27.04
C TRP A 51 10.48 -8.71 -26.73
N ASN A 52 10.03 -9.57 -25.81
CA ASN A 52 8.63 -9.57 -25.37
C ASN A 52 8.27 -8.26 -24.67
N GLN A 53 7.03 -7.82 -24.88
CA GLN A 53 6.48 -6.62 -24.25
C GLN A 53 6.52 -6.74 -22.70
N PRO A 54 7.15 -5.79 -21.97
CA PRO A 54 7.13 -5.83 -20.52
C PRO A 54 5.72 -5.72 -19.96
N THR A 55 5.47 -6.49 -18.90
CA THR A 55 4.18 -6.49 -18.20
C THR A 55 4.35 -6.07 -16.75
N ILE A 56 3.36 -5.37 -16.21
CA ILE A 56 3.19 -5.24 -14.77
C ILE A 56 2.19 -6.28 -14.27
N ARG A 57 2.40 -6.76 -13.04
CA ARG A 57 1.52 -7.71 -12.38
C ARG A 57 1.57 -7.47 -10.86
N PRO A 58 0.71 -6.60 -10.32
CA PRO A 58 0.50 -6.57 -8.88
C PRO A 58 -0.08 -7.91 -8.40
N ASP A 59 0.22 -8.29 -7.17
CA ASP A 59 -0.33 -9.51 -6.56
C ASP A 59 -1.85 -9.43 -6.41
N PHE A 60 -2.40 -8.24 -6.12
CA PHE A 60 -3.84 -8.04 -5.97
C PHE A 60 -4.33 -6.72 -6.56
N VAL A 61 -5.53 -6.76 -7.15
CA VAL A 61 -6.28 -5.56 -7.58
C VAL A 61 -7.67 -5.58 -6.96
N PHE A 62 -7.97 -4.56 -6.15
CA PHE A 62 -9.23 -4.42 -5.44
C PHE A 62 -10.18 -3.55 -6.25
N ARG A 63 -11.38 -4.08 -6.54
CA ARG A 63 -12.41 -3.40 -7.31
C ARG A 63 -13.71 -3.29 -6.52
N ARG A 64 -14.18 -2.07 -6.27
CA ARG A 64 -15.51 -1.80 -5.72
C ARG A 64 -16.41 -1.26 -6.82
N ARG A 65 -17.55 -1.93 -7.09
CA ARG A 65 -18.50 -1.53 -8.15
C ARG A 65 -17.81 -1.24 -9.50
N ARG A 66 -16.90 -2.12 -9.93
CA ARG A 66 -16.06 -2.04 -11.15
C ARG A 66 -14.97 -0.96 -11.16
N LYS A 67 -14.89 -0.08 -10.15
CA LYS A 67 -13.79 0.89 -10.02
C LYS A 67 -12.65 0.25 -9.24
N VAL A 68 -11.41 0.43 -9.72
CA VAL A 68 -10.23 0.04 -8.95
C VAL A 68 -10.10 1.01 -7.78
N VAL A 69 -10.02 0.46 -6.57
CA VAL A 69 -9.92 1.25 -5.32
C VAL A 69 -8.57 1.13 -4.66
N ALA A 70 -7.85 0.03 -4.93
CA ALA A 70 -6.46 -0.15 -4.53
C ALA A 70 -5.81 -1.24 -5.39
N VAL A 71 -4.49 -1.20 -5.45
CA VAL A 71 -3.65 -2.32 -5.89
C VAL A 71 -2.74 -2.73 -4.73
N ALA A 72 -2.33 -3.98 -4.66
CA ALA A 72 -1.46 -4.43 -3.58
C ALA A 72 -0.42 -5.43 -4.04
N ASP A 73 0.66 -5.44 -3.28
CA ASP A 73 1.77 -6.38 -3.42
C ASP A 73 2.04 -6.99 -2.04
N ALA A 74 2.25 -8.31 -1.99
CA ALA A 74 2.52 -9.05 -0.77
C ALA A 74 4.01 -9.36 -0.67
N LYS A 75 4.60 -9.08 0.49
CA LYS A 75 6.01 -9.37 0.77
C LYS A 75 6.14 -9.99 2.15
N TYR A 76 6.67 -11.21 2.20
CA TYR A 76 6.99 -11.88 3.45
C TYR A 76 8.31 -11.33 4.02
N LYS A 77 8.22 -10.15 4.65
CA LYS A 77 9.36 -9.42 5.24
C LYS A 77 8.88 -8.66 6.49
N ASN A 78 9.70 -8.59 7.54
CA ASN A 78 9.46 -7.69 8.66
C ASN A 78 9.69 -6.24 8.22
N ARG A 79 8.62 -5.47 8.03
CA ARG A 79 8.69 -4.08 7.57
C ARG A 79 8.97 -3.05 8.66
N HIS A 80 8.95 -3.44 9.93
CA HIS A 80 9.38 -2.55 11.01
C HIS A 80 10.90 -2.38 11.06
N GLU A 81 11.64 -3.38 10.62
CA GLU A 81 13.10 -3.36 10.55
C GLU A 81 13.60 -3.11 9.12
N HIS A 82 12.82 -3.51 8.10
CA HIS A 82 13.22 -3.46 6.70
C HIS A 82 12.24 -2.58 5.90
N PRO A 83 12.47 -1.25 5.85
CA PRO A 83 11.64 -0.36 5.06
C PRO A 83 11.67 -0.73 3.56
N PRO A 84 10.69 -0.28 2.76
CA PRO A 84 10.68 -0.57 1.33
C PRO A 84 11.95 -0.08 0.63
N SER A 85 12.53 -0.91 -0.23
CA SER A 85 13.67 -0.50 -1.05
C SER A 85 13.24 0.44 -2.18
N SER A 86 14.18 1.19 -2.77
CA SER A 86 13.89 2.04 -3.92
C SER A 86 13.27 1.27 -5.09
N ALA A 87 13.71 0.03 -5.33
CA ALA A 87 13.14 -0.83 -6.36
C ALA A 87 11.67 -1.20 -6.07
N GLU A 88 11.35 -1.51 -4.81
CA GLU A 88 9.96 -1.75 -4.38
C GLU A 88 9.14 -0.47 -4.55
N LEU A 89 9.65 0.70 -4.17
CA LEU A 89 8.95 1.97 -4.32
C LEU A 89 8.67 2.33 -5.79
N TYR A 90 9.64 2.11 -6.70
CA TYR A 90 9.43 2.33 -8.12
C TYR A 90 8.36 1.39 -8.69
N GLN A 91 8.40 0.11 -8.31
CA GLN A 91 7.40 -0.87 -8.73
C GLN A 91 5.99 -0.50 -8.24
N LEU A 92 5.85 -0.22 -6.94
CA LEU A 92 4.58 0.16 -6.33
C LEU A 92 4.02 1.47 -6.93
N THR A 93 4.89 2.44 -7.20
CA THR A 93 4.51 3.68 -7.88
C THR A 93 4.03 3.41 -9.30
N ALA A 94 4.73 2.57 -10.06
CA ALA A 94 4.30 2.17 -11.41
C ALA A 94 2.92 1.50 -11.37
N TYR A 95 2.64 0.63 -10.38
CA TYR A 95 1.32 0.06 -10.21
C TYR A 95 0.26 1.14 -9.94
N GLY A 96 0.50 2.03 -8.98
CA GLY A 96 -0.41 3.14 -8.69
C GLY A 96 -0.71 3.99 -9.93
N LEU A 97 0.31 4.33 -10.71
CA LEU A 97 0.18 5.15 -11.91
C LEU A 97 -0.50 4.44 -13.08
N SER A 98 -0.49 3.10 -13.11
CA SER A 98 -1.03 2.33 -14.22
C SER A 98 -2.55 2.18 -14.16
N TYR A 99 -3.16 2.13 -12.98
CA TYR A 99 -4.61 1.91 -12.86
C TYR A 99 -5.38 3.22 -12.74
N ASN A 100 -6.57 3.26 -13.35
CA ASN A 100 -7.50 4.37 -13.19
C ASN A 100 -8.15 4.31 -11.80
N MET A 101 -7.62 5.11 -10.87
CA MET A 101 -8.03 5.22 -9.48
C MET A 101 -8.25 6.69 -9.12
N ALA A 102 -9.06 6.94 -8.09
CA ALA A 102 -9.16 8.27 -7.51
C ALA A 102 -7.82 8.65 -6.87
N ASP A 103 -7.45 9.94 -6.93
CA ASP A 103 -6.27 10.44 -6.23
C ASP A 103 -6.58 10.69 -4.73
N PRO A 104 -5.61 10.43 -3.82
CA PRO A 104 -4.34 9.76 -4.10
C PRO A 104 -4.59 8.27 -4.39
N ARG A 105 -3.86 7.75 -5.39
CA ARG A 105 -4.00 6.37 -5.84
C ARG A 105 -3.44 5.42 -4.81
N GLU A 106 -4.29 4.53 -4.35
CA GLU A 106 -4.00 3.68 -3.20
C GLU A 106 -3.23 2.43 -3.62
N VAL A 107 -2.04 2.24 -3.03
CA VAL A 107 -1.19 1.06 -3.22
C VAL A 107 -0.86 0.48 -1.85
N LEU A 108 -1.10 -0.81 -1.66
CA LEU A 108 -0.85 -1.49 -0.39
C LEU A 108 0.39 -2.38 -0.51
N LEU A 109 1.28 -2.27 0.46
CA LEU A 109 2.37 -3.22 0.66
C LEU A 109 2.01 -4.09 1.87
N LEU A 110 1.49 -5.28 1.59
CA LEU A 110 1.04 -6.22 2.61
C LEU A 110 2.25 -6.98 3.15
N HIS A 111 2.37 -7.04 4.47
CA HIS A 111 3.45 -7.78 5.13
C HIS A 111 2.95 -8.49 6.38
N PRO A 112 3.52 -9.64 6.76
CA PRO A 112 3.16 -10.31 8.00
C PRO A 112 3.55 -9.44 9.20
N LEU A 113 2.74 -9.50 10.26
CA LEU A 113 3.13 -9.09 11.61
C LEU A 113 3.65 -10.32 12.36
N ALA A 114 4.68 -10.13 13.19
CA ALA A 114 5.10 -11.16 14.13
C ALA A 114 4.06 -11.35 15.25
N SER A 115 4.09 -12.49 15.93
CA SER A 115 3.23 -12.74 17.09
C SER A 115 3.40 -11.66 18.15
N GLY A 116 2.30 -11.07 18.60
CA GLY A 116 2.29 -9.99 19.58
C GLY A 116 2.71 -8.61 19.03
N GLU A 117 3.01 -8.51 17.74
CA GLU A 117 3.34 -7.23 17.10
C GLU A 117 2.08 -6.47 16.68
N ALA A 118 2.04 -5.18 17.01
CA ALA A 118 0.99 -4.28 16.56
C ALA A 118 1.38 -3.63 15.23
N ASP A 119 0.42 -3.50 14.32
CA ASP A 119 0.60 -2.76 13.08
C ASP A 119 0.97 -1.29 13.37
N ARG A 120 2.05 -0.81 12.77
CA ARG A 120 2.47 0.60 12.86
C ARG A 120 2.10 1.29 11.56
N ALA A 121 1.04 2.07 11.60
CA ALA A 121 0.54 2.78 10.45
C ALA A 121 1.66 3.60 9.78
N THR A 122 2.05 3.17 8.59
CA THR A 122 3.14 3.76 7.82
C THR A 122 2.65 4.01 6.41
N SER A 123 2.75 5.26 5.95
CA SER A 123 2.33 5.69 4.62
C SER A 123 3.41 6.54 3.96
N LEU A 124 3.65 6.30 2.68
CA LEU A 124 4.52 7.11 1.83
C LEU A 124 3.68 7.76 0.75
N LEU A 125 4.02 9.00 0.39
CA LEU A 125 3.36 9.73 -0.69
C LEU A 125 4.37 10.01 -1.80
N PHE A 126 4.11 9.46 -2.99
CA PHE A 126 4.73 9.90 -4.22
C PHE A 126 3.87 11.01 -4.82
N ALA A 127 4.36 12.25 -4.75
CA ALA A 127 3.69 13.44 -5.27
C ALA A 127 4.73 14.41 -5.83
N PRO A 128 5.37 14.09 -6.98
CA PRO A 128 6.35 14.99 -7.58
C PRO A 128 5.65 16.29 -8.01
N SER A 129 6.28 17.44 -7.74
CA SER A 129 5.71 18.76 -8.02
C SER A 129 5.30 18.99 -9.48
N ALA A 130 5.95 18.29 -10.41
CA ALA A 130 5.68 18.37 -11.84
C ALA A 130 4.46 17.54 -12.30
N ALA A 131 3.95 16.61 -11.48
CA ALA A 131 2.83 15.74 -11.86
C ALA A 131 1.61 16.01 -10.99
N LYS A 132 0.42 15.92 -11.60
CA LYS A 132 -0.86 16.04 -10.88
C LYS A 132 -1.24 14.76 -10.14
N GLN A 133 -0.77 13.62 -10.62
CA GLN A 133 -1.12 12.30 -10.08
C GLN A 133 -0.30 12.02 -8.83
N GLN A 134 -0.94 11.44 -7.82
CA GLN A 134 -0.30 11.09 -6.55
C GLN A 134 -0.52 9.62 -6.25
N VAL A 135 0.49 8.96 -5.70
CA VAL A 135 0.39 7.57 -5.25
C VAL A 135 0.64 7.53 -3.75
N ARG A 136 -0.32 7.00 -3.00
CA ARG A 136 -0.16 6.70 -1.59
C ARG A 136 0.18 5.22 -1.44
N ILE A 137 1.35 4.93 -0.88
CA ILE A 137 1.80 3.58 -0.55
C ILE A 137 1.57 3.38 0.95
N ARG A 138 0.63 2.51 1.33
CA ARG A 138 0.41 2.10 2.72
C ARG A 138 1.08 0.77 2.99
N LEU A 139 1.89 0.72 4.04
CA LEU A 139 2.33 -0.55 4.62
C LEU A 139 1.21 -1.04 5.53
N VAL A 140 0.74 -2.26 5.29
CA VAL A 140 -0.39 -2.84 6.02
C VAL A 140 0.04 -4.17 6.63
N GLY A 141 0.01 -4.22 7.96
CA GLY A 141 0.29 -5.42 8.72
C GLY A 141 -0.82 -6.46 8.60
N VAL A 142 -0.44 -7.68 8.24
CA VAL A 142 -1.32 -8.85 8.19
C VAL A 142 -1.12 -9.65 9.48
N PRO A 143 -2.14 -9.79 10.35
CA PRO A 143 -2.04 -10.56 11.59
C PRO A 143 -2.14 -12.06 11.30
N VAL A 144 -1.12 -12.63 10.64
CA VAL A 144 -1.14 -14.01 10.13
C VAL A 144 -1.45 -15.03 11.23
N ASP A 145 -0.79 -14.94 12.38
CA ASP A 145 -1.02 -15.87 13.49
C ASP A 145 -2.48 -15.82 13.95
N GLY A 146 -3.01 -14.62 14.13
CA GLY A 146 -4.40 -14.42 14.56
C GLY A 146 -5.44 -14.90 13.55
N LEU A 147 -5.09 -14.85 12.26
CA LEU A 147 -5.94 -15.40 11.20
C LEU A 147 -5.87 -16.93 11.13
N LEU A 148 -4.75 -17.54 11.52
CA LEU A 148 -4.56 -18.98 11.51
C LEU A 148 -5.16 -19.66 12.74
N ASP A 149 -5.04 -19.04 13.92
CA ASP A 149 -5.59 -19.57 15.17
C ASP A 149 -7.06 -19.17 15.44
N GLY A 150 -7.58 -18.24 14.64
CA GLY A 150 -8.97 -17.76 14.71
C GLY A 150 -9.21 -16.68 15.77
N SER A 151 -8.17 -16.17 16.44
CA SER A 151 -8.29 -15.05 17.39
C SER A 151 -8.64 -13.72 16.71
N VAL A 152 -8.33 -13.57 15.41
CA VAL A 152 -8.77 -12.45 14.58
C VAL A 152 -9.95 -12.90 13.71
N ALA A 153 -11.15 -12.60 14.18
CA ALA A 153 -12.40 -12.96 13.49
C ALA A 153 -12.53 -12.34 12.09
N ARG A 154 -11.98 -11.13 11.89
CA ARG A 154 -11.98 -10.43 10.61
C ARG A 154 -10.84 -9.44 10.54
N TRP A 155 -10.16 -9.41 9.40
CA TRP A 155 -9.17 -8.40 9.04
C TRP A 155 -9.41 -7.95 7.60
N TRP A 156 -9.26 -6.67 7.33
CA TRP A 156 -9.43 -6.13 5.99
C TRP A 156 -8.48 -4.95 5.74
N PRO A 157 -7.67 -4.98 4.66
CA PRO A 157 -6.57 -4.03 4.48
C PRO A 157 -7.00 -2.62 4.02
N LEU A 158 -8.27 -2.47 3.64
CA LEU A 158 -8.84 -1.16 3.30
C LEU A 158 -9.62 -0.53 4.45
N ASP A 159 -9.80 -1.24 5.56
CA ASP A 159 -10.37 -0.63 6.76
C ASP A 159 -9.33 0.33 7.36
N PRO A 160 -9.77 1.44 7.97
CA PRO A 160 -8.87 2.28 8.74
C PRO A 160 -8.26 1.46 9.88
N PRO A 161 -7.00 1.71 10.27
CA PRO A 161 -6.40 1.06 11.42
C PRO A 161 -7.31 1.20 12.65
N ALA A 162 -7.48 0.13 13.42
CA ALA A 162 -8.45 0.06 14.53
C ALA A 162 -8.24 1.12 15.65
N TRP A 163 -7.14 1.88 15.62
CA TRP A 163 -6.87 2.99 16.54
C TRP A 163 -7.49 4.34 16.11
N HIS A 164 -8.26 4.36 15.02
CA HIS A 164 -9.08 5.51 14.63
C HIS A 164 -10.55 5.32 15.05
N SER A 165 -10.84 5.53 16.33
CA SER A 165 -12.14 6.09 16.69
C SER A 165 -12.15 7.57 16.25
N PRO A 166 -13.23 8.09 15.63
CA PRO A 166 -13.28 9.44 15.05
C PRO A 166 -13.41 10.57 16.10
N ALA A 167 -12.88 10.38 17.30
CA ALA A 167 -12.78 11.43 18.31
C ALA A 167 -11.36 11.98 18.31
N GLY A 168 -11.13 13.08 17.59
CA GLY A 168 -10.02 13.99 17.94
C GLY A 168 -8.95 14.28 16.88
N TYR A 169 -9.19 14.10 15.58
CA TYR A 169 -8.28 14.72 14.58
C TYR A 169 -8.76 16.13 14.23
N VAL A 170 -8.16 17.14 14.86
CA VAL A 170 -8.28 18.54 14.44
C VAL A 170 -7.16 18.80 13.44
N SER A 171 -7.52 19.10 12.18
CA SER A 171 -6.56 19.54 11.16
C SER A 171 -5.78 20.77 11.66
N PRO A 172 -4.46 20.85 11.45
CA PRO A 172 -3.77 22.12 11.63
C PRO A 172 -4.22 23.05 10.51
N ALA A 173 -5.14 23.95 10.84
CA ALA A 173 -5.49 25.07 9.99
C ALA A 173 -4.22 25.89 9.71
N ALA A 174 -4.04 26.25 8.44
CA ALA A 174 -2.96 27.11 7.97
C ALA A 174 -2.86 28.36 8.85
N GLN A 175 -1.70 28.59 9.45
CA GLN A 175 -1.39 29.87 10.07
C GLN A 175 -1.43 30.96 8.98
N PRO A 176 -2.23 32.03 9.14
CA PRO A 176 -2.14 33.17 8.25
C PRO A 176 -0.81 33.91 8.48
N PRO A 177 -0.29 34.64 7.48
CA PRO A 177 1.00 35.31 7.58
C PRO A 177 0.97 36.38 8.67
N SER A 178 2.00 36.39 9.50
CA SER A 178 2.24 37.42 10.51
C SER A 178 2.43 38.78 9.86
N THR A 179 1.42 39.64 9.95
CA THR A 179 1.56 41.08 9.69
C THR A 179 2.43 41.71 10.76
N SER A 180 3.60 42.18 10.34
CA SER A 180 4.43 43.14 11.04
C SER A 180 3.65 44.43 11.27
N VAL A 181 3.40 44.78 12.53
CA VAL A 181 2.94 46.12 12.93
C VAL A 181 4.04 46.72 13.78
N GLY A 182 4.62 47.81 13.27
CA GLY A 182 5.69 48.55 13.90
C GLY A 182 5.28 49.23 15.20
N HIS A 183 6.19 49.24 16.16
CA HIS A 183 6.11 50.16 17.29
C HIS A 183 6.82 51.46 16.93
N GLN A 184 5.99 52.47 16.75
CA GLN A 184 6.35 53.87 16.71
C GLN A 184 6.85 54.30 18.10
N GLN A 185 8.04 54.89 18.13
CA GLN A 185 8.72 55.42 19.30
C GLN A 185 8.23 56.86 19.55
N LEU A 186 7.64 57.12 20.73
CA LEU A 186 7.35 58.47 21.25
C LEU A 186 7.63 58.44 22.76
N GLY A 187 8.74 59.06 23.21
CA GLY A 187 8.75 60.26 24.06
C GLY A 187 8.83 59.85 25.55
N GLY A 188 9.84 60.21 26.34
CA GLY A 188 10.47 61.51 26.49
C GLY A 188 9.99 62.12 27.81
N GLN A 189 10.78 61.95 28.88
CA GLN A 189 11.04 62.90 29.98
C GLN A 189 12.34 62.47 30.67
#